data_AF-A0A9P5GUD6-F1
#
_entry.id   AF-A0A9P5GUD6-F1
#
_cell.length_a   1.000
_cell.length_b   1.000
_cell.length_c   1.000
_cell.angle_alpha   90.00
_cell.angle_beta   90.00
_cell.angle_gamma   90.00
#
_symmetry.space_group_name_H-M   'P 1'
#
loop_
_entity.id
_entity.type
_entity.pdbx_description
1 polymer ?
#
loop_
_entity_poly.entity_id
_entity_poly.type
_entity_poly.pdbx_seq_one_letter_code
_entity_poly.pdbx_strand_id
1 'polypeptide(L)'
;MSALPCIRSARGSPLLRLGGLQSHHVNRPSIQRLHPISRPLHSLSSSNKLRASPMSCQLSLYPRSVLVKPVARTYADRKGSTGKAEADLLVEELQELYEVAKDEFEIATESTDSSTIYAASDRESARDALNQLSTVYALYTARPGEVENETDGSSSEVEESVDSAIIETQYNPAEVPQGVKDEVRQRVGHRIRELKNAVEALEERAMED
;
A
#
# COMPACT_ATOMS: atom_id res chain seq x y z
N MET A 1 -37.67 14.51 -43.56
CA MET A 1 -36.87 15.48 -44.33
C MET A 1 -37.04 16.85 -43.70
N SER A 2 -36.09 17.29 -42.87
CA SER A 2 -36.00 18.68 -42.39
C SER A 2 -34.53 19.00 -42.18
N ALA A 3 -33.99 19.85 -43.04
CA ALA A 3 -32.64 20.38 -42.96
C ALA A 3 -32.60 21.54 -41.97
N LEU A 4 -31.64 21.53 -41.04
CA LEU A 4 -31.34 22.67 -40.19
C LEU A 4 -29.94 23.21 -40.55
N PRO A 5 -29.80 24.53 -40.79
CA PRO A 5 -28.54 25.13 -41.20
C PRO A 5 -27.61 25.45 -40.03
N CYS A 6 -26.32 25.20 -40.27
CA CYS A 6 -25.18 25.58 -39.45
C CYS A 6 -25.02 27.11 -39.36
N ILE A 7 -24.97 27.67 -38.16
CA ILE A 7 -24.65 29.08 -37.92
C ILE A 7 -23.20 29.16 -37.45
N ARG A 8 -22.32 29.69 -38.31
CA ARG A 8 -20.96 30.10 -37.95
C ARG A 8 -21.04 31.40 -37.15
N SER A 9 -20.48 31.39 -35.94
CA SER A 9 -20.25 32.61 -35.16
C SER A 9 -18.75 32.91 -35.15
N ALA A 10 -18.38 34.01 -35.82
CA ALA A 10 -17.04 34.58 -35.82
C ALA A 10 -17.12 36.03 -35.32
N ARG A 11 -16.71 36.26 -34.09
CA ARG A 11 -16.40 37.55 -33.44
C ARG A 11 -15.45 37.20 -32.29
N GLY A 12 -14.33 37.85 -32.01
CA GLY A 12 -13.73 39.07 -32.51
C GLY A 12 -12.70 39.52 -31.48
N SER A 13 -11.62 40.13 -31.97
CA SER A 13 -10.64 41.00 -31.29
C SER A 13 -9.73 40.43 -30.17
N PRO A 14 -8.39 40.53 -30.35
CA PRO A 14 -7.41 40.34 -29.29
C PRO A 14 -7.18 41.65 -28.53
N LEU A 15 -7.30 41.62 -27.20
CA LEU A 15 -6.87 42.71 -26.32
C LEU A 15 -5.52 42.36 -25.70
N LEU A 16 -4.50 43.08 -26.16
CA LEU A 16 -3.18 43.13 -25.56
C LEU A 16 -3.31 43.68 -24.12
N ARG A 17 -2.82 42.92 -23.14
CA ARG A 17 -2.49 43.47 -21.82
C ARG A 17 -1.12 42.98 -21.39
N LEU A 18 -0.16 43.87 -21.56
CA LEU A 18 1.14 43.90 -20.90
C LEU A 18 0.96 43.93 -19.38
N GLY A 19 1.75 43.13 -18.65
CA GLY A 19 1.94 43.34 -17.22
C GLY A 19 2.52 42.15 -16.46
N GLY A 20 3.78 42.26 -16.05
CA GLY A 20 4.25 41.69 -14.79
C GLY A 20 5.09 40.41 -14.84
N LEU A 21 6.28 40.46 -15.42
CA LEU A 21 7.36 39.52 -15.09
C LEU A 21 7.91 39.91 -13.70
N GLN A 22 7.39 39.28 -12.65
CA GLN A 22 8.02 39.34 -11.34
C GLN A 22 9.12 38.28 -11.31
N SER A 23 10.36 38.77 -11.39
CA SER A 23 11.59 37.97 -11.36
C SER A 23 11.81 37.46 -9.93
N HIS A 24 11.48 36.20 -9.67
CA HIS A 24 11.90 35.53 -8.45
C HIS A 24 13.39 35.21 -8.55
N HIS A 25 14.12 35.77 -7.59
CA HIS A 25 15.54 35.59 -7.35
C HIS A 25 15.89 34.10 -7.25
N VAL A 26 16.71 33.65 -8.19
CA VAL A 26 17.32 32.33 -8.19
C VAL A 26 18.40 32.33 -7.11
N ASN A 27 18.13 31.67 -5.98
CA ASN A 27 19.14 31.40 -4.97
C ASN A 27 19.91 30.13 -5.38
N ARG A 28 21.18 30.31 -5.74
CA ARG A 28 22.13 29.27 -6.16
C ARG A 28 23.46 29.56 -5.44
N PRO A 29 24.37 28.59 -5.25
CA PRO A 29 24.36 27.51 -4.27
C PRO A 29 25.54 27.67 -3.27
N SER A 30 25.47 27.08 -2.08
CA SER A 30 26.67 26.82 -1.26
C SER A 30 26.97 25.33 -1.27
N ILE A 31 27.87 24.94 -2.16
CA ILE A 31 28.47 23.61 -2.24
C ILE A 31 29.48 23.46 -1.09
N GLN A 32 29.15 22.69 -0.06
CA GLN A 32 30.13 22.06 0.84
C GLN A 32 30.17 20.57 0.44
N ARG A 33 30.90 20.21 -0.61
CA ARG A 33 32.27 19.68 -0.60
C ARG A 33 32.58 18.68 0.56
N LEU A 34 32.38 17.40 0.20
CA LEU A 34 33.14 16.19 0.53
C LEU A 34 33.11 15.70 1.98
N HIS A 35 32.55 14.49 2.19
CA HIS A 35 33.31 13.28 2.58
C HIS A 35 32.54 12.01 2.12
N PRO A 36 33.10 11.15 1.24
CA PRO A 36 32.57 9.81 1.02
C PRO A 36 33.00 8.90 2.17
N ILE A 37 32.06 8.41 2.96
CA ILE A 37 32.33 7.35 3.94
C ILE A 37 32.42 6.03 3.16
N SER A 38 33.66 5.54 3.07
CA SER A 38 34.03 4.25 2.50
C SER A 38 33.23 3.11 3.14
N ARG A 39 32.50 2.36 2.32
CA ARG A 39 31.96 1.04 2.66
C ARG A 39 33.10 0.01 2.63
N PRO A 40 33.31 -0.79 3.69
CA PRO A 40 34.09 -2.00 3.57
C PRO A 40 33.22 -3.15 3.07
N LEU A 41 33.55 -3.66 1.88
CA LEU A 41 33.10 -4.95 1.36
C LEU A 41 33.87 -6.06 2.07
N HIS A 42 33.17 -6.90 2.83
CA HIS A 42 33.70 -8.18 3.31
C HIS A 42 32.69 -9.26 2.90
N SER A 43 32.86 -9.81 1.70
CA SER A 43 33.50 -11.11 1.47
C SER A 43 32.64 -12.27 1.98
N LEU A 44 31.86 -12.82 1.05
CA LEU A 44 31.23 -14.13 1.16
C LEU A 44 32.30 -15.18 1.43
N SER A 45 32.33 -15.74 2.63
CA SER A 45 33.11 -16.93 2.95
C SER A 45 32.19 -18.15 2.90
N SER A 46 32.15 -18.76 1.72
CA SER A 46 31.73 -20.15 1.55
C SER A 46 32.67 -21.05 2.35
N SER A 47 32.11 -21.81 3.29
CA SER A 47 32.79 -22.93 3.92
C SER A 47 31.84 -24.12 3.99
N ASN A 48 31.86 -24.90 2.91
CA ASN A 48 31.40 -26.27 2.92
C ASN A 48 32.28 -27.07 3.89
N LYS A 49 31.70 -27.54 5.00
CA LYS A 49 32.30 -28.61 5.80
C LYS A 49 31.29 -29.73 5.96
N LEU A 50 31.39 -30.69 5.04
CA LEU A 50 30.91 -32.05 5.18
C LEU A 50 31.57 -32.62 6.45
N ARG A 51 30.77 -32.80 7.51
CA ARG A 51 31.22 -33.50 8.71
C ARG A 51 30.84 -34.96 8.57
N ALA A 52 31.86 -35.77 8.28
CA ALA A 52 31.81 -37.21 8.33
C ALA A 52 31.39 -37.69 9.73
N SER A 53 30.40 -38.58 9.77
CA SER A 53 30.02 -39.37 10.93
C SER A 53 30.99 -40.53 11.12
N PRO A 54 31.42 -40.83 12.35
CA PRO A 54 31.78 -42.18 12.74
C PRO A 54 30.66 -42.82 13.58
N MET A 55 30.34 -44.06 13.24
CA MET A 55 29.56 -44.97 14.06
C MET A 55 30.29 -45.27 15.38
N SER A 56 29.56 -45.43 16.49
CA SER A 56 29.66 -46.64 17.36
C SER A 56 28.75 -46.53 18.59
N CYS A 57 27.92 -47.57 18.74
CA CYS A 57 27.50 -48.28 19.96
C CYS A 57 27.42 -47.53 21.31
N GLN A 58 26.30 -47.64 22.02
CA GLN A 58 26.10 -48.69 23.03
C GLN A 58 24.72 -48.55 23.73
N LEU A 59 24.13 -49.71 24.02
CA LEU A 59 22.96 -49.89 24.88
C LEU A 59 23.24 -49.39 26.30
N SER A 60 22.27 -48.69 26.89
CA SER A 60 22.07 -48.68 28.34
C SER A 60 20.57 -48.66 28.64
N LEU A 61 20.09 -49.82 29.08
CA LEU A 61 18.79 -50.01 29.71
C LEU A 61 18.92 -49.58 31.18
N TYR A 62 18.23 -48.52 31.60
CA TYR A 62 17.72 -48.36 32.97
C TYR A 62 16.52 -47.39 32.99
N PRO A 63 15.37 -47.78 33.60
CA PRO A 63 14.23 -46.90 33.77
C PRO A 63 14.42 -46.08 35.05
N ARG A 64 14.49 -44.74 34.93
CA ARG A 64 14.36 -43.85 36.08
C ARG A 64 13.13 -42.99 35.90
N SER A 65 12.03 -43.46 36.47
CA SER A 65 10.79 -42.73 36.66
C SER A 65 11.04 -41.51 37.55
N VAL A 66 11.26 -40.36 36.93
CA VAL A 66 11.18 -39.06 37.61
C VAL A 66 9.80 -38.51 37.32
N LEU A 67 8.95 -38.54 38.35
CA LEU A 67 7.63 -37.94 38.40
C LEU A 67 7.77 -36.42 38.24
N VAL A 68 7.75 -35.95 37.00
CA VAL A 68 7.64 -34.52 36.70
C VAL A 68 6.18 -34.15 36.91
N LYS A 69 5.89 -33.42 37.98
CA LYS A 69 4.59 -32.78 38.21
C LYS A 69 4.30 -31.92 36.98
N PRO A 70 3.17 -32.11 36.26
CA PRO A 70 2.79 -31.16 35.24
C PRO A 70 2.47 -29.85 35.97
N VAL A 71 3.38 -28.87 35.84
CA VAL A 71 2.98 -27.47 35.99
C VAL A 71 1.97 -27.26 34.87
N ALA A 72 0.70 -27.34 35.23
CA ALA A 72 -0.40 -26.90 34.41
C ALA A 72 -0.12 -25.42 34.10
N ARG A 73 0.48 -25.16 32.95
CA ARG A 73 0.36 -23.86 32.30
C ARG A 73 -1.12 -23.69 32.05
N THR A 74 -1.77 -22.98 32.96
CA THR A 74 -3.05 -22.34 32.73
C THR A 74 -2.82 -21.42 31.54
N TYR A 75 -3.22 -21.89 30.36
CA TYR A 75 -3.46 -20.99 29.24
C TYR A 75 -4.49 -20.00 29.79
N ALA A 76 -4.06 -18.75 29.94
CA ALA A 76 -4.97 -17.65 30.14
C ALA A 76 -6.05 -17.81 29.07
N ASP A 77 -7.27 -17.99 29.56
CA ASP A 77 -8.51 -17.89 28.82
C ASP A 77 -8.32 -16.80 27.76
N ARG A 78 -8.32 -17.19 26.48
CA ARG A 78 -8.32 -16.28 25.32
C ARG A 78 -9.68 -15.57 25.25
N LYS A 79 -10.14 -15.03 26.38
CA LYS A 79 -11.16 -14.01 26.45
C LYS A 79 -10.51 -12.69 26.08
N GLY A 80 -9.96 -12.68 24.85
CA GLY A 80 -9.63 -11.46 24.16
C GLY A 80 -10.90 -10.64 24.13
N SER A 81 -10.81 -9.45 24.72
CA SER A 81 -11.64 -8.29 24.43
C SER A 81 -12.38 -8.46 23.10
N THR A 82 -13.72 -8.52 23.17
CA THR A 82 -14.60 -8.81 22.01
C THR A 82 -14.33 -7.91 20.79
N GLY A 83 -13.72 -6.73 20.98
CA GLY A 83 -13.31 -5.84 19.89
C GLY A 83 -11.89 -6.05 19.36
N LYS A 84 -10.98 -6.69 20.12
CA LYS A 84 -9.63 -7.01 19.61
C LYS A 84 -9.67 -8.14 18.58
N ALA A 85 -10.50 -9.17 18.84
CA ALA A 85 -10.69 -10.25 17.88
C ALA A 85 -11.32 -9.74 16.58
N GLU A 86 -12.30 -8.84 16.67
CA GLU A 86 -12.91 -8.20 15.49
C GLU A 86 -11.93 -7.30 14.73
N ALA A 87 -11.11 -6.52 15.44
CA ALA A 87 -10.05 -5.72 14.81
C ALA A 87 -9.04 -6.59 14.07
N ASP A 88 -8.66 -7.72 14.67
CA ASP A 88 -7.71 -8.64 14.07
C ASP A 88 -8.26 -9.25 12.76
N LEU A 89 -9.57 -9.56 12.70
CA LEU A 89 -10.23 -10.04 11.47
C LEU A 89 -10.25 -8.98 10.35
N LEU A 90 -10.60 -7.74 10.67
CA LEU A 90 -10.60 -6.65 9.68
C LEU A 90 -9.18 -6.34 9.19
N VAL A 91 -8.19 -6.42 10.10
CA VAL A 91 -6.78 -6.26 9.74
C VAL A 91 -6.31 -7.40 8.84
N GLU A 92 -6.79 -8.63 9.04
CA GLU A 92 -6.47 -9.78 8.20
C GLU A 92 -6.97 -9.59 6.76
N GLU A 93 -8.22 -9.16 6.57
CA GLU A 93 -8.75 -8.85 5.23
C GLU A 93 -7.97 -7.72 4.54
N LEU A 94 -7.68 -6.63 5.28
CA LEU A 94 -6.88 -5.53 4.75
C LEU A 94 -5.42 -5.94 4.47
N GLN A 95 -4.89 -6.88 5.24
CA GLN A 95 -3.56 -7.44 5.03
C GLN A 95 -3.52 -8.23 3.73
N GLU A 96 -4.52 -9.08 3.47
CA GLU A 96 -4.62 -9.83 2.22
C GLU A 96 -4.66 -8.89 1.01
N LEU A 97 -5.52 -7.87 1.04
CA LEU A 97 -5.59 -6.86 -0.03
C LEU A 97 -4.28 -6.08 -0.19
N TYR A 98 -3.57 -5.80 0.91
CA TYR A 98 -2.27 -5.16 0.85
C TYR A 98 -1.22 -6.04 0.18
N GLU A 99 -1.17 -7.33 0.48
CA GLU A 99 -0.20 -8.23 -0.16
C GLU A 99 -0.48 -8.33 -1.66
N VAL A 100 -1.76 -8.44 -2.08
CA VAL A 100 -2.13 -8.37 -3.50
C VAL A 100 -1.66 -7.07 -4.14
N ALA A 101 -1.99 -5.92 -3.55
CA ALA A 101 -1.58 -4.62 -4.10
C ALA A 101 -0.06 -4.44 -4.15
N LYS A 102 0.67 -5.04 -3.22
CA LYS A 102 2.13 -5.02 -3.20
C LYS A 102 2.71 -5.90 -4.29
N ASP A 103 2.19 -7.11 -4.48
CA ASP A 103 2.64 -8.02 -5.55
C ASP A 103 2.42 -7.37 -6.92
N GLU A 104 1.25 -6.78 -7.16
CA GLU A 104 0.96 -6.03 -8.41
C GLU A 104 1.90 -4.83 -8.59
N PHE A 105 2.21 -4.09 -7.52
CA PHE A 105 3.18 -2.99 -7.57
C PHE A 105 4.61 -3.47 -7.90
N GLU A 106 5.03 -4.62 -7.37
CA GLU A 106 6.34 -5.21 -7.68
C GLU A 106 6.41 -5.60 -9.17
N ILE A 107 5.35 -6.23 -9.70
CA ILE A 107 5.24 -6.54 -11.13
C ILE A 107 5.31 -5.25 -11.96
N ALA A 108 4.54 -4.23 -11.61
CA ALA A 108 4.52 -2.94 -12.31
C ALA A 108 5.88 -2.25 -12.32
N THR A 109 6.63 -2.35 -11.22
CA THR A 109 7.99 -1.80 -11.12
C THR A 109 8.95 -2.56 -12.02
N GLU A 110 8.96 -3.89 -11.98
CA GLU A 110 9.83 -4.73 -12.81
C GLU A 110 9.53 -4.53 -14.31
N SER A 111 8.26 -4.45 -14.68
CA SER A 111 7.83 -4.31 -16.07
C SER A 111 8.10 -2.92 -16.65
N THR A 112 8.02 -1.87 -15.81
CA THR A 112 8.42 -0.50 -16.15
C THR A 112 9.93 -0.39 -16.30
N ASP A 113 10.71 -0.91 -15.35
CA ASP A 113 12.18 -0.87 -15.37
C ASP A 113 12.76 -1.64 -16.56
N SER A 114 12.07 -2.69 -17.01
CA SER A 114 12.43 -3.48 -18.19
C SER A 114 11.81 -2.95 -19.50
N SER A 115 11.07 -1.84 -19.44
CA SER A 115 10.38 -1.21 -20.59
C SER A 115 9.58 -2.22 -21.43
N THR A 116 8.85 -3.11 -20.76
CA THR A 116 8.03 -4.12 -21.44
C THR A 116 6.74 -3.52 -21.99
N ILE A 117 6.11 -4.24 -22.92
CA ILE A 117 4.79 -3.87 -23.47
C ILE A 117 3.65 -3.96 -22.43
N TYR A 118 3.90 -4.60 -21.28
CA TYR A 118 2.93 -4.80 -20.21
C TYR A 118 2.99 -3.69 -19.15
N ALA A 119 4.05 -2.87 -19.14
CA ALA A 119 4.28 -1.84 -18.13
C ALA A 119 3.08 -0.90 -17.90
N ALA A 120 2.36 -0.53 -18.95
CA ALA A 120 1.16 0.30 -18.82
C ALA A 120 0.02 -0.46 -18.12
N SER A 121 -0.22 -1.72 -18.50
CA SER A 121 -1.27 -2.56 -17.92
C SER A 121 -0.96 -2.93 -16.48
N ASP A 122 0.30 -3.22 -16.15
CA ASP A 122 0.69 -3.61 -14.79
C ASP A 122 0.58 -2.43 -13.81
N ARG A 123 0.92 -1.21 -14.26
CA ARG A 123 0.67 0.01 -13.46
C ARG A 123 -0.81 0.23 -13.19
N GLU A 124 -1.67 -0.03 -14.18
CA GLU A 124 -3.12 0.03 -14.01
C GLU A 124 -3.60 -1.02 -12.99
N SER A 125 -3.13 -2.27 -13.09
CA SER A 125 -3.43 -3.32 -12.09
C SER A 125 -3.02 -2.91 -10.67
N ALA A 126 -1.82 -2.35 -10.50
CA ALA A 126 -1.35 -1.88 -9.19
C ALA A 126 -2.22 -0.75 -8.63
N ARG A 127 -2.68 0.16 -9.49
CA ARG A 127 -3.59 1.25 -9.12
C ARG A 127 -4.96 0.74 -8.72
N ASP A 128 -5.52 -0.21 -9.47
CA ASP A 128 -6.82 -0.81 -9.18
C ASP A 128 -6.81 -1.57 -7.85
N ALA A 129 -5.78 -2.38 -7.61
CA ALA A 129 -5.60 -3.10 -6.34
C ALA A 129 -5.45 -2.13 -5.14
N LEU A 130 -4.68 -1.04 -5.31
CA LEU A 130 -4.54 0.00 -4.30
C LEU A 130 -5.87 0.74 -4.03
N ASN A 131 -6.66 0.98 -5.07
CA ASN A 131 -7.95 1.64 -4.95
C ASN A 131 -8.95 0.75 -4.21
N GLN A 132 -8.97 -0.55 -4.49
CA GLN A 132 -9.76 -1.53 -3.75
C GLN A 132 -9.39 -1.55 -2.27
N LEU A 133 -8.09 -1.68 -1.95
CA LEU A 133 -7.58 -1.62 -0.58
C LEU A 133 -7.98 -0.32 0.13
N SER A 134 -7.84 0.81 -0.55
CA SER A 134 -8.19 2.14 -0.02
C SER A 134 -9.68 2.28 0.26
N THR A 135 -10.51 1.71 -0.62
CA THR A 135 -11.97 1.75 -0.48
C THR A 135 -12.41 0.91 0.71
N VAL A 136 -11.95 -0.33 0.84
CA VAL A 136 -12.25 -1.20 1.99
C VAL A 136 -11.76 -0.56 3.29
N TYR A 137 -10.54 -0.02 3.29
CA TYR A 137 -10.01 0.70 4.46
C TYR A 137 -10.87 1.90 4.85
N ALA A 138 -11.29 2.71 3.87
CA ALA A 138 -12.17 3.86 4.12
C ALA A 138 -13.52 3.41 4.67
N LEU A 139 -14.12 2.34 4.14
CA LEU A 139 -15.38 1.78 4.64
C LEU A 139 -15.28 1.36 6.11
N TYR A 140 -14.22 0.65 6.48
CA TYR A 140 -14.05 0.18 7.86
C TYR A 140 -13.61 1.25 8.84
N THR A 141 -12.88 2.27 8.38
CA THR A 141 -12.38 3.34 9.26
C THR A 141 -13.22 4.61 9.24
N ALA A 142 -14.24 4.70 8.37
CA ALA A 142 -15.13 5.85 8.27
C ALA A 142 -15.77 6.19 9.61
N ARG A 143 -15.63 7.46 10.02
CA ARG A 143 -16.22 7.99 11.23
C ARG A 143 -17.67 8.42 10.94
N PRO A 144 -18.65 8.08 11.80
CA PRO A 144 -20.00 8.62 11.66
C PRO A 144 -19.95 10.13 12.00
N GLY A 145 -19.98 10.99 10.96
CA GLY A 145 -20.06 12.46 11.12
C GLY A 145 -19.11 13.31 10.26
N GLU A 146 -18.23 12.73 9.44
CA GLU A 146 -17.31 13.47 8.54
C GLU A 146 -17.86 13.61 7.10
N VAL A 147 -19.19 13.67 6.93
CA VAL A 147 -19.82 13.89 5.60
C VAL A 147 -19.96 15.35 5.19
N GLU A 148 -19.46 16.29 5.98
CA GLU A 148 -19.47 17.72 5.64
C GLU A 148 -18.07 18.27 5.88
N ASN A 149 -17.21 18.21 4.86
CA ASN A 149 -16.21 19.21 4.49
C ASN A 149 -15.01 18.55 3.77
N GLU A 150 -15.01 18.72 2.45
CA GLU A 150 -13.83 18.80 1.56
C GLU A 150 -13.19 17.48 1.10
N THR A 151 -13.92 16.74 0.26
CA THR A 151 -13.30 16.05 -0.89
C THR A 151 -13.37 16.98 -2.11
N ASP A 152 -12.76 18.16 -1.99
CA ASP A 152 -12.45 19.01 -3.14
C ASP A 152 -11.00 18.72 -3.53
N GLY A 153 -10.81 18.11 -4.70
CA GLY A 153 -9.49 17.96 -5.32
C GLY A 153 -9.09 16.56 -5.72
N SER A 154 -9.84 15.96 -6.65
CA SER A 154 -9.31 15.35 -7.89
C SER A 154 -10.32 14.38 -8.50
N SER A 155 -11.44 14.93 -8.97
CA SER A 155 -12.28 14.28 -9.98
C SER A 155 -12.08 15.08 -11.27
N SER A 156 -11.36 14.51 -12.23
CA SER A 156 -11.47 14.89 -13.63
C SER A 156 -11.71 13.62 -14.44
N GLU A 157 -13.01 13.34 -14.59
CA GLU A 157 -13.64 12.79 -15.79
C GLU A 157 -13.25 11.37 -16.24
N VAL A 158 -13.89 10.37 -15.62
CA VAL A 158 -14.59 9.34 -16.39
C VAL A 158 -15.94 9.09 -15.70
N GLU A 159 -17.00 9.64 -16.27
CA GLU A 159 -18.37 9.27 -15.97
C GLU A 159 -18.63 7.86 -16.53
N GLU A 160 -18.45 6.83 -15.70
CA GLU A 160 -19.15 5.56 -15.84
C GLU A 160 -19.81 5.21 -14.49
N SER A 161 -20.88 5.94 -14.19
CA SER A 161 -21.74 5.73 -13.04
C SER A 161 -22.72 4.59 -13.27
N VAL A 162 -22.32 3.31 -13.19
CA VAL A 162 -23.26 2.21 -12.90
C VAL A 162 -22.56 0.92 -12.45
N ASP A 163 -21.69 1.02 -11.47
CA ASP A 163 -21.68 0.02 -10.40
C ASP A 163 -20.92 0.67 -9.25
N SER A 164 -21.58 0.83 -8.11
CA SER A 164 -20.82 0.69 -6.87
C SER A 164 -20.23 -0.70 -6.98
N ALA A 165 -19.01 -0.85 -7.52
CA ALA A 165 -18.30 -2.11 -7.61
C ALA A 165 -18.60 -2.80 -6.30
N ILE A 166 -19.39 -3.87 -6.35
CA ILE A 166 -19.91 -4.51 -5.15
C ILE A 166 -18.68 -5.15 -4.53
N ILE A 167 -17.95 -4.36 -3.76
CA ILE A 167 -16.84 -4.84 -2.96
C ILE A 167 -17.55 -5.68 -1.91
N GLU A 168 -17.57 -6.98 -2.15
CA GLU A 168 -18.10 -7.97 -1.23
C GLU A 168 -17.14 -8.02 -0.04
N THR A 169 -17.25 -7.02 0.82
CA THR A 169 -16.56 -6.98 2.10
C THR A 169 -17.17 -8.04 2.99
N GLN A 170 -16.32 -8.82 3.66
CA GLN A 170 -16.78 -9.90 4.53
C GLN A 170 -17.51 -9.38 5.79
N TYR A 171 -17.42 -8.07 6.08
CA TYR A 171 -17.98 -7.43 7.27
C TYR A 171 -18.86 -6.21 6.97
N ASN A 172 -19.90 -6.00 7.79
CA ASN A 172 -20.75 -4.82 7.72
C ASN A 172 -20.09 -3.60 8.41
N PRO A 173 -19.70 -2.54 7.68
CA PRO A 173 -18.98 -1.39 8.25
C PRO A 173 -19.80 -0.57 9.27
N ALA A 174 -21.13 -0.74 9.30
CA ALA A 174 -22.02 -0.06 10.23
C ALA A 174 -22.03 -0.70 11.64
N GLU A 175 -21.61 -1.97 11.76
CA GLU A 175 -21.62 -2.71 13.03
C GLU A 175 -20.29 -2.61 13.79
N VAL A 176 -19.23 -2.14 13.12
CA VAL A 176 -17.88 -2.05 13.67
C VAL A 176 -17.78 -0.97 14.77
N PRO A 177 -17.40 -1.32 16.02
CA PRO A 177 -17.24 -0.35 17.10
C PRO A 177 -16.11 0.65 16.84
N GLN A 178 -16.25 1.90 17.29
CA GLN A 178 -15.22 2.94 17.06
C GLN A 178 -13.82 2.55 17.55
N GLY A 179 -13.71 1.85 18.69
CA GLY A 179 -12.41 1.38 19.19
C GLY A 179 -11.72 0.37 18.26
N VAL A 180 -12.50 -0.40 17.48
CA VAL A 180 -11.99 -1.32 16.46
C VAL A 180 -11.50 -0.53 15.25
N LYS A 181 -12.29 0.47 14.80
CA LYS A 181 -11.92 1.36 13.68
C LYS A 181 -10.60 2.08 13.92
N ASP A 182 -10.39 2.58 15.15
CA ASP A 182 -9.15 3.29 15.51
C ASP A 182 -7.93 2.36 15.52
N GLU A 183 -8.10 1.12 15.96
CA GLU A 183 -7.04 0.10 15.94
C GLU A 183 -6.64 -0.26 14.49
N VAL A 184 -7.63 -0.51 13.63
CA VAL A 184 -7.43 -0.79 12.20
C VAL A 184 -6.71 0.39 11.53
N ARG A 185 -7.16 1.63 11.83
CA ARG A 185 -6.56 2.86 11.32
C ARG A 185 -5.08 2.97 11.68
N GLN A 186 -4.72 2.66 12.93
CA GLN A 186 -3.35 2.72 13.42
C GLN A 186 -2.46 1.66 12.77
N ARG A 187 -2.94 0.43 12.63
CA ARG A 187 -2.14 -0.69 12.11
C ARG A 187 -1.92 -0.64 10.60
N VAL A 188 -2.95 -0.28 9.84
CA VAL A 188 -2.95 -0.40 8.38
C VAL A 188 -2.74 0.95 7.69
N GLY A 189 -3.16 2.05 8.32
CA GLY A 189 -3.15 3.37 7.68
C GLY A 189 -1.77 3.86 7.24
N HIS A 190 -0.72 3.53 8.01
CA HIS A 190 0.64 3.88 7.62
C HIS A 190 1.07 3.18 6.32
N ARG A 191 0.80 1.88 6.22
CA ARG A 191 1.20 1.04 5.09
C ARG A 191 0.47 1.41 3.81
N ILE A 192 -0.83 1.71 3.91
CA ILE A 192 -1.60 2.20 2.76
C ILE A 192 -1.01 3.51 2.24
N ARG A 193 -0.66 4.45 3.12
CA ARG A 193 -0.04 5.72 2.69
C ARG A 193 1.33 5.51 2.05
N GLU A 194 2.15 4.60 2.57
CA GLU A 194 3.44 4.27 1.96
C GLU A 194 3.25 3.69 0.55
N LEU A 195 2.32 2.75 0.39
CA LEU A 195 2.04 2.13 -0.91
C LEU A 195 1.46 3.15 -1.91
N LYS A 196 0.57 4.05 -1.47
CA LYS A 196 0.05 5.16 -2.30
C LYS A 196 1.18 6.02 -2.86
N ASN A 197 2.06 6.48 -1.98
CA ASN A 197 3.19 7.32 -2.39
C ASN A 197 4.15 6.57 -3.33
N ALA A 198 4.33 5.26 -3.12
CA ALA A 198 5.16 4.43 -3.98
C ALA A 198 4.58 4.26 -5.39
N VAL A 199 3.26 4.01 -5.49
CA VAL A 199 2.56 3.92 -6.77
C VAL A 199 2.59 5.27 -7.51
N GLU A 200 2.31 6.37 -6.81
CA GLU A 200 2.37 7.72 -7.40
C GLU A 200 3.77 8.04 -7.94
N ALA A 201 4.82 7.73 -7.18
CA ALA A 201 6.21 7.93 -7.63
C ALA A 201 6.59 7.03 -8.83
N LEU A 202 6.05 5.81 -8.90
CA LEU A 202 6.22 4.93 -10.07
C LEU A 202 5.52 5.52 -11.30
N GLU A 203 4.30 6.04 -11.15
CA GLU A 203 3.55 6.68 -12.22
C GLU A 203 4.25 7.94 -12.74
N GLU A 204 4.74 8.81 -11.85
CA GLU A 204 5.50 10.02 -12.21
C GLU A 204 6.72 9.66 -13.06
N ARG A 205 7.55 8.73 -12.58
CA ARG A 205 8.74 8.26 -13.31
C ARG A 205 8.40 7.66 -14.67
N ALA A 206 7.35 6.86 -14.75
CA ALA A 206 6.93 6.23 -16.00
C ALA A 206 6.32 7.22 -17.02
N MET A 207 5.96 8.44 -16.60
CA MET A 207 5.56 9.52 -17.52
C MET A 207 6.76 10.33 -18.04
N GLU A 208 7.92 10.24 -17.40
CA GLU A 208 9.14 10.95 -17.78
C GLU A 208 10.00 10.18 -18.80
N ASP A 209 9.84 8.85 -18.88
CA ASP A 209 10.52 7.94 -19.84
C ASP A 209 9.89 7.97 -21.25
#